data_AF-A0A1I2V0F5-F1
#
_entry.id   AF-A0A1I2V0F5-F1
#
_cell.length_a   1.000
_cell.length_b   1.000
_cell.length_c   1.000
_cell.angle_alpha   90.00
_cell.angle_beta   90.00
_cell.angle_gamma   90.00
#
_symmetry.space_group_name_H-M   'P 1'
#
loop_
_entity.id
_entity.type
_entity.pdbx_description
1 polymer ?
#
loop_
_entity_poly.entity_id
_entity_poly.type
_entity_poly.pdbx_seq_one_letter_code
_entity_poly.pdbx_strand_id
1 'polypeptide(L)' 'MARPRLRGVSATRYVIKGRMPARACNDNRRPQNAPGWYWALAVGALPTACMALILSVFL' A
#
# COMPACT_ATOMS: atom_id res chain seq x y z
N MET A 1 -37.31 5.03 35.76
CA MET A 1 -36.43 4.25 34.86
C MET A 1 -35.03 4.85 34.91
N ALA A 2 -34.06 4.16 35.50
CA ALA A 2 -32.68 4.66 35.64
C ALA A 2 -31.91 4.42 34.34
N ARG A 3 -31.30 5.47 33.77
CA ARG A 3 -30.41 5.35 32.61
C ARG A 3 -29.10 4.66 33.05
N PRO A 4 -28.59 3.67 32.29
CA PRO A 4 -27.31 3.05 32.64
C PRO A 4 -26.21 4.12 32.57
N ARG A 5 -25.52 4.31 33.69
CA ARG A 5 -24.32 5.15 33.75
C ARG A 5 -23.31 4.52 32.79
N LEU A 6 -23.06 5.19 31.67
CA LEU A 6 -21.91 4.89 30.81
C LEU A 6 -20.66 5.08 31.69
N ARG A 7 -20.18 3.98 32.28
CA ARG A 7 -18.90 3.90 32.97
C ARG A 7 -17.88 4.38 31.95
N GLY A 8 -17.33 5.58 32.16
CA GLY A 8 -16.33 6.17 31.29
C GLY A 8 -15.25 5.13 31.02
N VAL A 9 -15.21 4.62 29.80
CA VAL A 9 -14.14 3.74 29.37
C VAL A 9 -12.90 4.62 29.33
N SER A 10 -12.08 4.52 30.37
CA SER A 10 -10.81 5.24 30.44
C SER A 10 -9.92 4.72 29.32
N ALA A 11 -9.85 5.45 28.21
CA ALA A 11 -8.98 5.18 27.08
C ALA A 11 -7.49 5.09 27.52
N THR A 12 -7.16 5.67 28.67
CA THR A 12 -5.84 5.60 29.32
C THR A 12 -5.38 4.16 29.56
N ARG A 13 -6.29 3.20 29.76
CA ARG A 13 -5.92 1.78 29.96
C ARG A 13 -5.50 1.06 28.68
N TYR A 14 -5.80 1.65 27.52
CA TYR A 14 -5.51 1.07 26.20
C TYR A 14 -4.39 1.81 25.47
N VAL A 15 -4.04 3.02 25.90
CA VAL A 15 -2.88 3.77 25.39
C VAL A 15 -1.63 3.34 26.18
N ILE A 16 -1.13 2.14 25.89
CA ILE A 16 0.18 1.71 26.39
C ILE A 16 1.24 2.43 25.55
N LYS A 17 1.87 3.46 26.12
CA LYS A 17 3.05 4.12 25.54
C LYS A 17 4.13 3.05 25.29
N GLY A 18 4.43 2.77 24.02
CA GLY A 18 5.45 1.80 23.62
C GLY A 18 4.94 0.43 23.13
N ARG A 19 3.63 0.16 23.14
CA ARG A 19 3.10 -0.98 22.37
C ARG A 19 2.94 -0.61 20.90
N MET A 20 3.30 -1.54 20.01
CA MET A 20 2.97 -1.44 18.59
C MET A 20 1.47 -1.14 18.45
N PRO A 21 1.10 -0.16 17.61
CA PRO A 21 -0.30 0.20 17.41
C PRO A 21 -1.08 -1.06 17.01
N ALA A 22 -2.25 -1.28 17.61
CA ALA A 22 -3.13 -2.36 17.21
C ALA A 22 -3.45 -2.18 15.72
N ARG A 23 -2.89 -3.05 14.88
CA ARG A 23 -3.18 -3.03 13.45
C ARG A 23 -4.64 -3.42 13.30
N ALA A 24 -5.44 -2.57 12.66
CA ALA A 24 -6.81 -2.92 12.36
C ALA A 24 -6.80 -4.25 11.57
N CYS A 25 -7.60 -5.24 11.99
CA CYS A 25 -7.73 -6.48 11.22
C CYS A 25 -8.23 -6.24 9.78
N ASN A 26 -8.85 -5.08 9.53
CA ASN A 26 -9.22 -4.58 8.22
C ASN A 26 -8.34 -3.39 7.80
N ASP A 27 -7.04 -3.49 8.03
CA ASP A 27 -6.06 -2.56 7.45
C ASP A 27 -5.86 -2.90 5.96
N ASN A 28 -6.90 -2.70 5.15
CA ASN A 28 -6.89 -2.80 3.69
C ASN A 28 -6.18 -1.60 3.03
N ARG A 29 -5.23 -0.98 3.74
CA ARG A 29 -4.30 -0.03 3.12
C ARG A 29 -3.56 -0.81 2.04
N ARG A 30 -4.09 -0.74 0.83
CA ARG A 30 -3.43 -1.24 -0.38
C ARG A 30 -2.00 -0.70 -0.34
N PRO A 31 -1.00 -1.44 -0.81
CA PRO A 31 0.29 -0.85 -1.12
C PRO A 31 0.05 0.18 -2.24
N GLN A 32 -0.25 1.43 -1.88
CA GLN A 32 -0.44 2.56 -2.79
C GLN A 32 0.88 2.97 -3.45
N ASN A 33 1.99 2.30 -3.10
CA ASN A 33 3.35 2.67 -3.48
C ASN A 33 4.00 1.74 -4.51
N ALA A 34 3.25 0.87 -5.21
CA ALA A 34 3.82 0.20 -6.38
C ALA A 34 3.94 1.26 -7.51
N PRO A 35 5.14 1.71 -7.90
CA PRO A 35 5.27 2.90 -8.75
C PRO A 35 4.91 2.58 -10.21
N GLY A 36 3.64 2.53 -10.60
CA GLY A 36 3.21 2.04 -11.94
C GLY A 36 3.89 2.64 -13.20
N TRP A 37 4.68 3.71 -13.05
CA TRP A 37 5.50 4.29 -14.12
C TRP A 37 6.51 3.31 -14.73
N TYR A 38 7.01 2.31 -13.98
CA TYR A 38 7.92 1.31 -14.55
C TYR A 38 7.23 0.45 -15.61
N TRP A 39 5.95 0.14 -15.44
CA TRP A 39 5.17 -0.57 -16.48
C TRP A 39 4.92 0.30 -17.69
N ALA A 40 4.65 1.60 -17.50
CA ALA A 40 4.49 2.54 -18.61
C ALA A 40 5.78 2.65 -19.45
N LEU A 41 6.94 2.72 -18.79
CA LEU A 41 8.23 2.69 -19.47
C LEU A 41 8.49 1.35 -20.15
N ALA A 42 8.19 0.23 -19.51
CA ALA A 42 8.38 -1.09 -20.11
C ALA A 42 7.55 -1.23 -21.39
N VAL A 43 6.27 -0.86 -21.36
CA VAL A 43 5.37 -0.92 -22.53
C VAL A 43 5.85 0.01 -23.65
N GLY A 44 6.42 1.17 -23.32
CA GLY A 44 6.94 2.11 -24.33
C GLY A 44 8.32 1.74 -24.90
N ALA A 45 9.24 1.26 -24.07
CA ALA A 45 10.64 1.04 -24.43
C ALA A 45 10.93 -0.38 -24.95
N LEU A 46 10.17 -1.39 -24.52
CA LEU A 46 10.36 -2.77 -25.00
C LEU A 46 10.17 -2.90 -26.53
N PRO A 47 9.12 -2.34 -27.15
CA PRO A 47 8.93 -2.46 -28.59
C PRO A 47 10.08 -1.85 -29.40
N THR A 48 10.56 -0.67 -28.98
CA THR A 48 11.69 0.02 -29.61
C THR A 48 12.99 -0.74 -29.45
N ALA A 49 13.26 -1.27 -28.25
CA ALA A 49 14.44 -2.10 -28.01
C ALA A 49 14.40 -3.40 -28.82
N CYS A 50 13.25 -4.08 -28.89
CA CYS A 50 13.05 -5.27 -29.71
C CYS A 50 13.26 -4.98 -31.20
N MET A 51 12.69 -3.88 -31.71
CA MET A 51 12.88 -3.49 -33.11
C MET A 51 14.36 -3.19 -33.42
N ALA A 52 15.06 -2.48 -32.54
CA ALA A 52 16.49 -2.22 -32.69
C ALA A 52 17.31 -3.51 -32.69
N LEU A 53 16.98 -4.47 -31.82
CA LEU A 53 17.63 -5.79 -31.80
C LEU A 53 17.40 -6.56 -33.10
N ILE A 54 16.16 -6.60 -33.59
CA ILE A 54 15.83 -7.24 -34.88
C ILE A 54 16.66 -6.59 -35.98
N LEU A 55 16.65 -5.26 -36.08
CA LEU A 55 17.43 -4.55 -37.08
C LEU A 55 18.93 -4.83 -36.94
N SER A 56 19.49 -4.93 -35.74
CA SER A 56 20.91 -5.28 -35.55
C SER A 56 21.29 -6.70 -35.95
N VAL A 57 20.31 -7.61 -36.04
CA VAL A 57 20.53 -9.01 -36.43
C VAL A 57 20.37 -9.19 -37.95
N PHE A 58 19.50 -8.38 -38.56
CA PHE A 58 19.13 -8.50 -39.98
C PHE A 58 19.75 -7.44 -40.89
N LEU A 59 20.51 -6.49 -40.35
CA LEU A 59 21.23 -5.43 -41.07
C LEU A 59 22.75 -5.58 -40.85
#